data_AF-A0A955EAN3-F1
#
_entry.id   AF-A0A955EAN3-F1
#
_cell.length_a   1.000
_cell.length_b   1.000
_cell.length_c   1.000
_cell.angle_alpha   90.00
_cell.angle_beta   90.00
_cell.angle_gamma   90.00
#
_symmetry.space_group_name_H-M   'P 1'
#
loop_
_entity.id
_entity.type
_entity.pdbx_description
1 polymer ?
#
loop_
_entity_poly.entity_id
_entity_poly.type
_entity_poly.pdbx_seq_one_letter_code
_entity_poly.pdbx_strand_id
1 'polypeptide(L)'
;MKNAGFGVRLGAHLLDNNIFKLLFIIPFYFISRSASEDVLRAGFSSIMLLIVFVFGVSIVIRTIYNVYFVSIYGGTLGKLAFGLKITSENKLLDKKTAFYRATAGYAFSSVFLYLGFIKILTNKDHSAWHDQLFYTNVTRVANSTAGVMALVALIMLNLILFLTSLSNFVNAEVLAILNNLHM
;
A
#
# COMPACT_ATOMS: atom_id res chain seq x y z
N MET A 1 -14.36 -6.35 22.94
CA MET A 1 -13.17 -5.74 22.29
C MET A 1 -13.51 -4.29 21.96
N LYS A 2 -12.57 -3.33 22.09
CA LYS A 2 -12.84 -1.91 21.80
C LYS A 2 -12.65 -1.63 20.31
N ASN A 3 -13.55 -0.85 19.70
CA ASN A 3 -13.42 -0.43 18.32
C ASN A 3 -12.16 0.41 18.13
N ALA A 4 -11.40 0.12 17.09
CA ALA A 4 -10.16 0.81 16.80
C ALA A 4 -10.45 2.23 16.31
N GLY A 5 -9.81 3.23 16.92
CA GLY A 5 -9.91 4.62 16.51
C GLY A 5 -9.21 4.91 15.18
N PHE A 6 -9.44 6.10 14.63
CA PHE A 6 -8.94 6.52 13.32
C PHE A 6 -7.42 6.40 13.16
N GLY A 7 -6.62 6.95 14.09
CA GLY A 7 -5.16 7.02 13.94
C GLY A 7 -4.47 5.65 13.81
N VAL A 8 -4.94 4.64 14.53
CA VAL A 8 -4.39 3.28 14.48
C VAL A 8 -4.76 2.59 13.16
N ARG A 9 -5.97 2.85 12.65
CA ARG A 9 -6.39 2.39 11.32
C ARG A 9 -5.63 3.10 10.20
N LEU A 10 -5.37 4.39 10.34
CA LEU A 10 -4.55 5.17 9.41
C LEU A 10 -3.12 4.65 9.39
N GLY A 11 -2.50 4.43 10.56
CA GLY A 11 -1.16 3.84 10.67
C GLY A 11 -1.07 2.47 10.00
N ALA A 12 -2.04 1.59 10.24
CA ALA A 12 -2.15 0.30 9.56
C ALA A 12 -2.27 0.45 8.03
N HIS A 13 -3.07 1.41 7.56
CA HIS A 13 -3.23 1.67 6.13
C HIS A 13 -1.95 2.23 5.49
N LEU A 14 -1.25 3.14 6.17
CA LEU A 14 0.05 3.66 5.74
C LEU A 14 1.10 2.54 5.68
N LEU A 15 1.08 1.61 6.63
CA LEU A 15 1.97 0.46 6.65
C LEU A 15 1.71 -0.45 5.44
N ASP A 16 0.45 -0.82 5.19
CA ASP A 16 0.08 -1.58 3.99
C ASP A 16 0.51 -0.84 2.71
N ASN A 17 0.29 0.47 2.60
CA ASN A 17 0.70 1.24 1.42
C ASN A 17 2.23 1.21 1.22
N ASN A 18 3.03 1.29 2.29
CA ASN A 18 4.49 1.17 2.18
C ASN A 18 4.96 -0.24 1.82
N ILE A 19 4.23 -1.29 2.22
CA ILE A 19 4.47 -2.67 1.74
C ILE A 19 4.23 -2.74 0.23
N PHE A 20 3.12 -2.19 -0.27
CA PHE A 20 2.81 -2.20 -1.71
C PHE A 20 3.76 -1.33 -2.54
N LYS A 21 4.31 -0.24 -1.99
CA LYS A 21 5.35 0.55 -2.66
C LYS A 21 6.59 -0.28 -2.99
N LEU A 22 6.88 -1.35 -2.23
CA LEU A 22 8.00 -2.23 -2.52
C LEU A 22 7.91 -2.89 -3.91
N LEU A 23 6.70 -3.16 -4.39
CA LEU A 23 6.47 -3.71 -5.74
C LEU A 23 6.96 -2.78 -6.85
N PHE A 24 7.04 -1.48 -6.59
CA PHE A 24 7.50 -0.48 -7.54
C PHE A 24 8.96 -0.10 -7.29
N ILE A 25 9.33 0.13 -6.02
CA ILE A 25 10.65 0.65 -5.68
C ILE A 25 11.75 -0.38 -5.91
N ILE A 26 11.47 -1.67 -5.73
CA ILE A 26 12.48 -2.73 -5.92
C ILE A 26 12.86 -2.84 -7.40
N PRO A 27 11.91 -3.02 -8.35
CA PRO A 27 12.23 -3.00 -9.77
C PRO A 27 12.88 -1.68 -10.20
N PHE A 28 12.37 -0.54 -9.71
CA PHE A 28 12.94 0.77 -10.01
C PHE A 28 14.41 0.87 -9.58
N TYR A 29 14.74 0.37 -8.40
CA TYR A 29 16.11 0.31 -7.91
C TYR A 29 17.01 -0.55 -8.80
N PHE A 30 16.57 -1.74 -9.19
CA PHE A 30 17.36 -2.59 -10.09
C PHE A 30 17.57 -1.96 -11.47
N ILE A 31 16.52 -1.37 -12.05
CA ILE A 31 16.59 -0.65 -13.32
C ILE A 31 17.57 0.52 -13.22
N SER A 32 17.51 1.29 -12.13
CA SER A 32 18.43 2.42 -11.90
C SER A 32 19.89 1.98 -11.83
N ARG A 33 20.15 0.82 -11.21
CA ARG A 33 21.49 0.25 -11.09
C ARG A 33 22.02 -0.26 -12.43
N SER A 34 21.13 -0.74 -13.30
CA SER A 34 21.44 -1.22 -14.64
C SER A 34 21.19 -0.15 -15.71
N ALA A 35 21.11 1.13 -15.35
CA ALA A 35 20.73 2.20 -16.26
C ALA A 35 21.74 2.27 -17.42
N SER A 36 21.36 1.68 -18.56
CA SER A 36 22.05 1.81 -19.84
C SER A 36 21.44 2.97 -20.63
N GLU A 37 22.14 3.43 -21.66
CA GLU A 37 21.59 4.45 -22.58
C GLU A 37 20.24 4.02 -23.18
N ASP A 38 20.02 2.72 -23.40
CA ASP A 38 18.74 2.20 -23.92
C ASP A 38 17.57 2.43 -22.95
N VAL A 39 17.80 2.36 -21.64
CA VAL A 39 16.79 2.65 -20.62
C VAL A 39 16.48 4.15 -20.57
N LEU A 40 17.51 4.99 -20.72
CA LEU A 40 17.33 6.46 -20.79
C LEU A 40 16.63 6.89 -22.09
N ARG A 41 16.87 6.15 -23.19
CA ARG A 41 16.23 6.35 -24.49
C ARG A 41 14.84 5.72 -24.58
N ALA A 42 14.37 5.02 -23.55
CA ALA A 42 13.02 4.49 -23.51
C ALA A 42 12.02 5.63 -23.71
N GLY A 43 11.32 5.62 -24.84
CA GLY A 43 10.39 6.69 -25.19
C GLY A 43 9.23 6.78 -24.18
N PHE A 44 8.64 7.97 -24.09
CA PHE A 44 7.49 8.28 -23.22
C PHE A 44 6.40 7.21 -23.28
N SER A 45 6.09 6.69 -24.47
CA SER A 45 5.07 5.65 -24.70
C SER A 45 5.36 4.33 -23.98
N SER A 46 6.62 3.87 -23.97
CA SER A 46 7.03 2.62 -23.30
C SER A 46 6.96 2.75 -21.78
N ILE A 47 7.37 3.91 -21.26
CA ILE A 47 7.29 4.23 -19.82
C ILE A 47 5.82 4.32 -19.38
N MET A 48 4.97 4.98 -20.16
CA MET A 48 3.54 5.06 -19.88
C MET A 48 2.88 3.68 -19.88
N LEU A 49 3.18 2.81 -20.86
CA LEU A 49 2.65 1.46 -20.92
C LEU A 49 3.09 0.62 -19.71
N LEU A 50 4.35 0.74 -19.29
CA LEU A 50 4.85 0.10 -18.07
C LEU A 50 4.11 0.59 -16.83
N ILE A 51 3.91 1.91 -16.67
CA ILE A 51 3.18 2.48 -15.53
C ILE A 51 1.74 1.96 -15.49
N VAL A 52 1.03 1.97 -16.62
CA VAL A 52 -0.34 1.46 -16.71
C VAL A 52 -0.39 -0.03 -16.37
N PHE A 53 0.54 -0.81 -16.91
CA PHE A 53 0.62 -2.25 -16.63
C PHE A 53 0.85 -2.52 -15.14
N VAL A 54 1.85 -1.89 -14.52
CA VAL A 54 2.16 -2.12 -13.11
C VAL A 54 1.02 -1.62 -12.22
N PHE A 55 0.40 -0.48 -12.54
CA PHE A 55 -0.76 0.01 -11.80
C PHE A 55 -1.94 -0.96 -11.87
N GLY A 56 -2.28 -1.48 -13.06
CA GLY A 56 -3.34 -2.47 -13.24
C GLY A 56 -3.08 -3.76 -12.46
N VAL A 57 -1.87 -4.30 -12.55
CA VAL A 57 -1.45 -5.50 -11.81
C VAL A 57 -1.51 -5.26 -10.29
N SER A 58 -1.15 -4.06 -9.82
CA SER A 58 -1.15 -3.72 -8.39
C SER A 58 -2.55 -3.78 -7.77
N ILE A 59 -3.60 -3.41 -8.51
CA ILE A 59 -5.00 -3.47 -8.04
C ILE A 59 -5.40 -4.92 -7.79
N VAL A 60 -5.06 -5.82 -8.71
CA VAL A 60 -5.37 -7.25 -8.62
C VAL A 60 -4.64 -7.88 -7.45
N ILE A 61 -3.31 -7.67 -7.36
CA ILE A 61 -2.49 -8.19 -6.25
C ILE A 61 -3.02 -7.70 -4.91
N ARG A 62 -3.36 -6.41 -4.80
CA ARG A 62 -3.86 -5.82 -3.55
C ARG A 62 -5.23 -6.36 -3.15
N THR A 63 -6.08 -6.68 -4.11
CA THR A 63 -7.37 -7.33 -3.86
C THR A 63 -7.15 -8.74 -3.33
N ILE A 64 -6.34 -9.55 -4.02
CA ILE A 64 -6.01 -10.93 -3.61
C ILE A 64 -5.39 -10.92 -2.20
N TYR A 65 -4.42 -10.04 -1.96
CA TYR A 65 -3.80 -9.83 -0.65
C TYR A 65 -4.83 -9.53 0.44
N ASN A 66 -5.73 -8.57 0.21
CA ASN A 66 -6.75 -8.23 1.20
C ASN A 66 -7.65 -9.43 1.50
N VAL A 67 -8.16 -10.12 0.48
CA VAL A 67 -9.06 -11.27 0.66
C VAL A 67 -8.37 -12.39 1.42
N TYR A 68 -7.16 -12.73 1.03
CA TYR A 68 -6.38 -13.79 1.66
C TYR A 68 -6.11 -13.49 3.13
N PHE A 69 -5.52 -12.32 3.42
CA PHE A 69 -5.12 -12.00 4.79
C PHE A 69 -6.31 -11.74 5.72
N VAL A 70 -7.36 -11.08 5.23
CA VAL A 70 -8.54 -10.79 6.04
C VAL A 70 -9.35 -12.06 6.33
N SER A 71 -9.50 -12.97 5.37
CA SER A 71 -10.27 -14.20 5.60
C SER A 71 -9.56 -15.21 6.51
N ILE A 72 -8.23 -15.29 6.45
CA ILE A 72 -7.46 -16.28 7.20
C ILE A 72 -7.00 -15.73 8.56
N TYR A 73 -6.47 -14.51 8.61
CA TYR A 73 -5.86 -13.95 9.81
C TYR A 73 -6.71 -12.87 10.48
N GLY A 74 -7.79 -12.42 9.82
CA GLY A 74 -8.64 -11.35 10.33
C GLY A 74 -8.05 -9.96 10.12
N GLY A 75 -7.07 -9.77 9.25
CA GLY A 75 -6.52 -8.45 8.98
C GLY A 75 -5.39 -8.51 7.95
N THR A 76 -5.16 -7.42 7.23
CA THR A 76 -3.96 -7.23 6.40
C THR A 76 -2.70 -7.19 7.29
N LEU A 77 -1.50 -7.39 6.73
CA LEU A 77 -0.25 -7.30 7.49
C LEU A 77 -0.15 -5.96 8.25
N GLY A 78 -0.54 -4.86 7.61
CA GLY A 78 -0.59 -3.55 8.27
C GLY A 78 -1.52 -3.53 9.47
N LYS A 79 -2.74 -4.06 9.32
CA LYS A 79 -3.71 -4.16 10.42
C LYS A 79 -3.24 -5.09 11.54
N LEU A 80 -2.70 -6.26 11.19
CA LEU A 80 -2.18 -7.24 12.15
C LEU A 80 -1.02 -6.66 12.96
N ALA A 81 -0.07 -5.97 12.31
CA ALA A 81 1.06 -5.33 12.96
C ALA A 81 0.63 -4.21 13.93
N PHE A 82 -0.46 -3.50 13.62
CA PHE A 82 -1.06 -2.50 14.51
C PHE A 82 -2.00 -3.11 15.58
N GLY A 83 -2.05 -4.44 15.68
CA GLY A 83 -2.87 -5.14 16.67
C GLY A 83 -4.37 -5.03 16.37
N LEU A 84 -4.74 -4.96 15.10
CA LEU A 84 -6.12 -4.83 14.65
C LEU A 84 -6.65 -6.13 14.07
N LYS A 85 -7.90 -6.45 14.38
CA LYS A 85 -8.66 -7.53 13.74
C LYS A 85 -9.95 -7.01 13.14
N ILE A 86 -10.36 -7.65 12.07
CA ILE A 86 -11.58 -7.49 11.33
C ILE A 86 -12.41 -8.73 11.57
N THR A 87 -13.60 -8.53 12.12
CA THR A 87 -14.53 -9.62 12.41
C THR A 87 -15.95 -9.23 12.04
N SER A 88 -16.75 -10.20 11.62
CA SER A 88 -18.21 -10.09 11.56
C SER A 88 -18.79 -10.99 12.64
N GLU A 89 -19.68 -10.48 13.49
CA GLU A 89 -20.28 -11.24 14.61
C GLU A 89 -19.22 -11.97 15.49
N ASN A 90 -18.08 -11.33 15.74
CA ASN A 90 -16.92 -11.88 16.45
C ASN A 90 -16.22 -13.09 15.79
N LYS A 91 -16.55 -13.41 14.54
CA LYS A 91 -15.91 -14.45 13.71
C LYS A 91 -15.07 -13.83 12.60
N LEU A 92 -14.12 -14.62 12.09
CA LEU A 92 -13.38 -14.28 10.88
C LEU A 92 -14.32 -14.19 9.68
N LEU A 93 -13.95 -13.35 8.71
CA LEU A 93 -14.73 -13.19 7.49
C LEU A 93 -14.54 -14.40 6.58
N ASP A 94 -15.62 -14.87 5.98
CA ASP A 94 -15.50 -15.82 4.88
C ASP A 94 -14.88 -15.13 3.65
N LYS A 95 -14.37 -15.94 2.71
CA LYS A 95 -13.68 -15.42 1.52
C LYS A 95 -14.59 -14.54 0.66
N LYS A 96 -15.89 -14.81 0.59
CA LYS A 96 -16.83 -14.01 -0.21
C LYS A 96 -17.03 -12.65 0.42
N THR A 97 -17.33 -12.58 1.73
CA THR A 97 -17.49 -11.28 2.41
C THR A 97 -16.19 -10.48 2.39
N ALA A 98 -15.04 -11.14 2.57
CA ALA A 98 -13.74 -10.48 2.42
C ALA A 98 -13.51 -9.92 1.01
N PHE A 99 -13.92 -10.65 -0.04
CA PHE A 99 -13.85 -10.19 -1.44
C PHE A 99 -14.75 -9.00 -1.73
N TYR A 100 -16.02 -9.04 -1.35
CA TYR A 100 -16.93 -7.92 -1.54
C TYR A 100 -16.49 -6.70 -0.73
N ARG A 101 -16.00 -6.90 0.50
CA ARG A 101 -15.40 -5.83 1.29
C ARG A 101 -14.17 -5.23 0.60
N ALA A 102 -13.29 -6.05 0.03
CA ALA A 102 -12.07 -5.60 -0.64
C ALA A 102 -12.36 -4.87 -1.96
N THR A 103 -13.39 -5.27 -2.71
CA THR A 103 -13.74 -4.72 -4.03
C THR A 103 -14.74 -3.57 -3.92
N ALA A 104 -15.93 -3.82 -3.37
CA ALA A 104 -16.97 -2.81 -3.24
C ALA A 104 -16.62 -1.73 -2.19
N GLY A 105 -15.90 -2.09 -1.11
CA GLY A 105 -15.43 -1.12 -0.11
C GLY A 105 -14.36 -0.14 -0.63
N TYR A 106 -13.50 -0.58 -1.57
CA TYR A 106 -12.54 0.29 -2.24
C TYR A 106 -13.15 1.06 -3.40
N ALA A 107 -14.02 0.45 -4.21
CA ALA A 107 -14.75 1.16 -5.26
C ALA A 107 -15.59 2.32 -4.66
N PHE A 108 -16.23 2.11 -3.52
CA PHE A 108 -16.91 3.19 -2.79
C PHE A 108 -15.94 4.25 -2.23
N SER A 109 -14.76 3.86 -1.75
CA SER A 109 -13.78 4.81 -1.17
C SER A 109 -13.03 5.62 -2.22
N SER A 110 -12.81 5.07 -3.43
CA SER A 110 -12.19 5.79 -4.56
C SER A 110 -13.15 6.76 -5.22
N VAL A 111 -14.44 6.43 -5.29
CA VAL A 111 -15.48 7.32 -5.85
C VAL A 111 -15.76 8.52 -4.94
N PHE A 112 -15.61 8.36 -3.61
CA PHE A 112 -15.83 9.42 -2.63
C PHE A 112 -14.54 9.89 -1.93
N LEU A 113 -13.38 9.95 -2.60
CA LEU A 113 -12.16 10.64 -2.12
C LEU A 113 -11.78 10.36 -0.64
N TYR A 114 -11.74 9.11 -0.19
CA TYR A 114 -11.46 8.75 1.21
C TYR A 114 -12.45 9.33 2.27
N LEU A 115 -13.56 9.96 1.87
CA LEU A 115 -14.57 10.53 2.80
C LEU A 115 -15.19 9.48 3.74
N GLY A 116 -15.19 8.21 3.34
CA GLY A 116 -15.60 7.09 4.21
C GLY A 116 -14.72 6.92 5.47
N PHE A 117 -13.50 7.46 5.47
CA PHE A 117 -12.64 7.54 6.66
C PHE A 117 -13.01 8.72 7.57
N ILE A 118 -13.59 9.80 7.05
CA ILE A 118 -14.02 10.97 7.85
C ILE A 118 -15.18 10.58 8.77
N LYS A 119 -16.07 9.67 8.36
CA LYS A 119 -17.13 9.17 9.26
C LYS A 119 -16.60 8.44 10.49
N ILE A 120 -15.37 7.89 10.43
CA ILE A 120 -14.74 7.30 11.62
C ILE A 120 -14.49 8.38 12.69
N LEU A 121 -14.21 9.62 12.29
CA LEU A 121 -13.96 10.73 13.20
C LEU A 121 -15.24 11.26 13.86
N THR A 122 -16.39 11.11 13.20
CA THR A 122 -17.68 11.63 13.70
C THR A 122 -18.55 10.58 14.37
N ASN A 123 -18.32 9.29 14.10
CA ASN A 123 -19.14 8.21 14.63
C ASN A 123 -18.57 7.66 15.95
N LYS A 124 -19.41 7.57 17.00
CA LYS A 124 -19.03 7.08 18.34
C LYS A 124 -18.48 5.65 18.31
N ASP A 125 -18.93 4.84 17.34
CA ASP A 125 -18.50 3.46 17.18
C ASP A 125 -17.25 3.31 16.28
N HIS A 126 -16.72 4.41 15.73
CA HIS A 126 -15.58 4.42 14.81
C HIS A 126 -15.77 3.52 13.56
N SER A 127 -17.00 3.22 13.15
CA SER A 127 -17.29 2.39 11.98
C SER A 127 -17.23 3.18 10.67
N ALA A 128 -16.46 2.70 9.70
CA ALA A 128 -16.42 3.26 8.36
C ALA A 128 -17.68 2.89 7.54
N TRP A 129 -17.97 3.59 6.44
CA TRP A 129 -19.08 3.23 5.56
C TRP A 129 -19.02 1.78 5.06
N HIS A 130 -17.83 1.33 4.68
CA HIS A 130 -17.64 -0.06 4.24
C HIS A 130 -17.73 -1.06 5.41
N ASP A 131 -17.49 -0.63 6.66
CA ASP A 131 -17.68 -1.49 7.82
C ASP A 131 -19.18 -1.74 8.05
N GLN A 132 -20.00 -0.68 7.92
CA GLN A 132 -21.46 -0.76 8.05
C GLN A 132 -22.13 -1.56 6.92
N LEU A 133 -21.68 -1.37 5.68
CA LEU A 133 -22.26 -2.05 4.51
C LEU A 133 -22.11 -3.58 4.58
N PHE A 134 -21.04 -4.06 5.19
CA PHE A 134 -20.73 -5.50 5.28
C PHE A 134 -20.85 -6.05 6.71
N TYR A 135 -21.47 -5.31 7.63
CA TYR A 135 -21.65 -5.70 9.04
C TYR A 135 -20.36 -6.16 9.73
N THR A 136 -19.26 -5.47 9.44
CA THR A 136 -17.93 -5.82 9.95
C THR A 136 -17.44 -4.80 10.96
N ASN A 137 -16.66 -5.25 11.93
CA ASN A 137 -16.07 -4.40 12.95
C ASN A 137 -14.55 -4.53 12.94
N VAL A 138 -13.86 -3.40 13.12
CA VAL A 138 -12.40 -3.38 13.32
C VAL A 138 -12.11 -3.10 14.78
N THR A 139 -11.58 -4.11 15.46
CA THR A 139 -11.31 -4.09 16.89
C THR A 139 -9.81 -4.13 17.16
N ARG A 140 -9.40 -3.52 18.27
CA ARG A 140 -8.03 -3.62 18.75
C ARG A 140 -7.89 -4.86 19.66
N VAL A 141 -6.91 -5.71 19.35
CA VAL A 141 -6.58 -6.93 20.09
C VAL A 141 -5.17 -6.89 20.70
N ALA A 142 -4.29 -6.00 20.25
CA ALA A 142 -2.94 -5.81 20.80
C ALA A 142 -2.50 -4.34 20.75
N ASN A 143 -1.32 -4.03 21.28
CA ASN A 143 -0.72 -2.70 21.17
C ASN A 143 -0.24 -2.42 19.73
N SER A 144 -0.05 -1.14 19.40
CA SER A 144 0.35 -0.72 18.05
C SER A 144 1.85 -0.43 17.91
N THR A 145 2.66 -0.70 18.94
CA THR A 145 4.09 -0.35 18.94
C THR A 145 4.84 -1.07 17.83
N ALA A 146 4.62 -2.38 17.65
CA ALA A 146 5.19 -3.16 16.56
C ALA A 146 4.83 -2.57 15.19
N GLY A 147 3.56 -2.22 14.98
CA GLY A 147 3.09 -1.57 13.76
C GLY A 147 3.75 -0.23 13.50
N VAL A 148 3.92 0.61 14.52
CA VAL A 148 4.62 1.90 14.38
C VAL A 148 6.09 1.70 14.04
N MET A 149 6.79 0.78 14.72
CA MET A 149 8.19 0.47 14.41
C MET A 149 8.34 -0.05 12.97
N ALA A 150 7.47 -0.97 12.55
CA ALA A 150 7.46 -1.50 11.19
C ALA A 150 7.18 -0.40 10.15
N LEU A 151 6.28 0.53 10.46
CA LEU A 151 5.97 1.67 9.58
C LEU A 151 7.17 2.59 9.39
N VAL A 152 7.84 2.98 10.49
CA VAL A 152 9.03 3.82 10.43
C VAL A 152 10.14 3.12 9.66
N ALA A 153 10.41 1.85 9.96
CA ALA A 153 11.42 1.06 9.27
C ALA A 153 11.16 0.96 7.75
N LEU A 154 9.91 0.68 7.36
CA LEU A 154 9.53 0.60 5.95
C LEU A 154 9.57 1.95 5.23
N ILE A 155 9.23 3.05 5.90
CA ILE A 155 9.39 4.40 5.32
C ILE A 155 10.87 4.68 5.05
N MET A 156 11.74 4.41 6.03
CA MET A 156 13.18 4.61 5.88
C MET A 156 13.74 3.74 4.74
N LEU A 157 13.35 2.46 4.68
CA LEU A 157 13.77 1.56 3.60
C LEU A 157 13.33 2.07 2.21
N ASN A 158 12.05 2.42 2.06
CA ASN A 158 11.53 2.96 0.80
C ASN A 158 12.26 4.25 0.41
N LEU A 159 12.54 5.13 1.37
CA LEU A 159 13.26 6.39 1.12
C LEU A 159 14.70 6.14 0.68
N ILE A 160 15.43 5.25 1.36
CA ILE A 160 16.81 4.89 1.02
C ILE A 160 16.87 4.31 -0.40
N LEU A 161 15.98 3.36 -0.73
CA LEU A 161 15.92 2.76 -2.06
C LEU A 161 15.63 3.81 -3.12
N PHE A 162 14.68 4.72 -2.85
CA PHE A 162 14.33 5.80 -3.77
C PHE A 162 15.50 6.77 -4.02
N LEU A 163 16.14 7.27 -2.96
CA LEU A 163 17.26 8.19 -3.07
C LEU A 163 18.47 7.55 -3.77
N THR A 164 18.75 6.29 -3.47
CA THR A 164 19.81 5.53 -4.15
C THR A 164 19.49 5.37 -5.64
N SER A 165 18.23 5.08 -5.97
CA SER A 165 17.80 4.95 -7.36
C SER A 165 17.94 6.26 -8.13
N LEU A 166 17.55 7.38 -7.52
CA LEU A 166 17.68 8.71 -8.12
C LEU A 166 19.15 9.06 -8.35
N SER A 167 20.01 8.79 -7.36
CA SER A 167 21.46 8.98 -7.48
C SER A 167 22.05 8.18 -8.66
N ASN A 168 21.65 6.92 -8.83
CA ASN A 168 22.11 6.09 -9.94
C ASN A 168 21.75 6.69 -11.32
N PHE A 169 20.53 7.19 -11.49
CA PHE A 169 20.10 7.82 -12.74
C PHE A 169 20.87 9.12 -13.03
N VAL A 170 21.02 9.99 -12.03
CA VAL A 170 21.78 11.25 -12.18
C VAL A 170 23.23 10.96 -12.57
N ASN A 171 23.87 9.99 -11.92
CA ASN A 171 25.25 9.61 -12.26
C ASN A 171 25.37 9.03 -13.67
N ALA A 172 24.41 8.21 -14.10
CA ALA A 172 24.38 7.66 -15.47
C ALA A 172 24.25 8.76 -16.53
N GLU A 173 23.39 9.75 -16.30
CA GLU A 173 23.21 10.89 -17.21
C GLU A 173 24.47 11.76 -17.29
N VAL A 174 25.09 12.08 -16.15
CA VAL A 174 26.35 12.85 -16.10
C VAL A 174 27.47 12.13 -16.86
N LEU A 175 27.62 10.81 -16.66
CA LEU A 175 28.62 10.01 -17.38
C LEU A 175 28.38 10.01 -18.90
N ALA A 176 27.13 9.91 -19.33
CA ALA A 176 26.78 9.97 -20.75
C ALA A 176 27.12 11.32 -21.39
N ILE A 177 26.89 12.44 -20.68
CA ILE A 177 27.25 13.78 -21.14
C ILE A 177 28.77 13.92 -21.27
N LEU A 178 29.53 13.48 -20.25
CA LEU A 178 30.99 13.56 -20.26
C LEU A 178 31.60 12.74 -21.40
N ASN A 179 31.10 11.53 -21.65
CA ASN A 179 31.58 10.69 -22.75
C ASN A 179 31.34 11.33 -24.13
N ASN A 180 30.24 12.06 -24.30
CA ASN A 180 29.94 12.78 -25.54
C ASN A 180 30.79 14.05 -25.75
N LEU A 181 31.40 14.61 -24.69
CA LEU A 181 32.29 15.77 -24.76
C LEU A 181 33.77 15.40 -25.00
N HIS A 182 34.15 14.14 -24.75
CA HIS A 182 35.51 13.62 -24.95
C HIS A 182 35.68 12.85 -26.27
N MET A 183 34.65 12.83 -27.12
CA MET A 183 34.70 12.43 -28.54
C MET A 183 34.63 13.66 -29.44
#